data_AF-A0A8J7TYI0-F1
#
_entry.id   AF-A0A8J7TYI0-F1
#
_cell.length_a   1.000
_cell.length_b   1.000
_cell.length_c   1.000
_cell.angle_alpha   90.00
_cell.angle_beta   90.00
_cell.angle_gamma   90.00
#
_symmetry.space_group_name_H-M   'P 1'
#
loop_
_entity.id
_entity.type
_entity.pdbx_description
1 polymer ?
#
loop_
_entity_poly.entity_id
_entity_poly.type
_entity_poly.pdbx_seq_one_letter_code
_entity_poly.pdbx_strand_id
1 'polypeptide(L)' 'ERIVIYTPTATPTAPCGACRQVLNEFNPDAEVVSVCDGPDVIRTTVRELLPGAFGPANLA' A
#
# COMPACT_ATOMS: atom_id res chain seq x y z
N GLU A 1 -8.98 8.70 -1.16
CA GLU A 1 -7.71 9.18 -1.77
C GLU A 1 -6.87 8.00 -2.21
N ARG A 2 -5.83 8.20 -3.03
CA ARG A 2 -4.98 7.13 -3.56
C ARG A 2 -3.51 7.51 -3.49
N ILE A 3 -2.65 6.51 -3.31
CA ILE A 3 -1.20 6.63 -3.40
C ILE A 3 -0.67 5.81 -4.57
N VAL A 4 0.34 6.35 -5.25
CA VAL A 4 1.02 5.67 -6.35
C VAL A 4 2.44 5.31 -5.93
N ILE A 5 2.82 4.05 -6.15
CA ILE A 5 4.18 3.57 -5.94
C ILE A 5 4.75 3.21 -7.30
N TYR A 6 5.84 3.88 -7.66
CA TYR A 6 6.57 3.55 -8.88
C TYR A 6 7.85 2.79 -8.53
N THR A 7 8.13 1.72 -9.26
CA THR A 7 9.38 0.98 -9.16
C THR A 7 9.98 0.84 -10.56
N PRO A 8 11.23 1.29 -10.80
CA PRO A 8 11.88 1.22 -12.12
C PRO A 8 12.35 -0.22 -12.41
N THR A 9 11.39 -1.12 -12.55
CA THR A 9 11.54 -2.57 -12.74
C THR A 9 10.62 -3.05 -13.85
N ALA A 10 10.84 -4.27 -14.33
CA ALA A 10 10.00 -4.87 -15.38
C ALA A 10 8.57 -5.20 -14.90
N THR A 11 8.39 -5.40 -13.59
CA THR A 11 7.10 -5.69 -12.96
C THR A 11 6.88 -4.79 -11.74
N PRO A 12 5.63 -4.42 -11.40
CA PRO A 12 5.33 -3.58 -10.25
C PRO A 12 5.54 -4.34 -8.95
N THR A 13 5.94 -3.61 -7.89
CA THR A 13 6.14 -4.19 -6.56
C THR A 13 5.18 -3.57 -5.55
N ALA A 14 4.62 -4.40 -4.67
CA ALA A 14 3.83 -3.92 -3.54
C ALA A 14 4.70 -3.12 -2.55
N PRO A 15 4.13 -2.18 -1.77
CA PRO A 15 4.88 -1.47 -0.74
C PRO A 15 5.51 -2.45 0.25
N CYS A 16 6.67 -2.08 0.82
CA CYS A 16 7.29 -2.85 1.90
C CYS A 16 6.45 -2.78 3.19
N GLY A 17 6.75 -3.64 4.17
CA GLY A 17 6.00 -3.71 5.42
C GLY A 17 5.95 -2.38 6.19
N ALA A 18 7.06 -1.65 6.25
CA ALA A 18 7.12 -0.35 6.92
C ALA A 18 6.21 0.69 6.24
N CYS A 19 6.20 0.76 4.91
CA CYS A 19 5.30 1.65 4.17
C CYS A 19 3.84 1.29 4.44
N ARG A 20 3.49 0.00 4.44
CA ARG A 20 2.11 -0.45 4.74
C ARG A 20 1.66 0.00 6.13
N GLN A 21 2.53 -0.11 7.14
CA GLN A 21 2.22 0.29 8.51
C GLN A 21 2.00 1.80 8.63
N VAL A 22 2.87 2.61 8.03
CA VAL A 22 2.71 4.07 7.99
C VAL A 22 1.40 4.44 7.31
N LEU A 23 1.13 3.86 6.14
CA LEU A 23 -0.12 4.13 5.42
C LEU A 23 -1.36 3.73 6.25
N ASN A 24 -1.31 2.61 6.96
CA ASN A 24 -2.40 2.15 7.83
C ASN A 24 -2.70 3.13 8.97
N GLU A 25 -1.67 3.82 9.48
CA GLU A 25 -1.84 4.79 10.58
C GLU A 25 -2.58 6.06 10.14
N PHE A 26 -2.37 6.50 8.90
CA PHE A 26 -2.97 7.75 8.39
C PHE A 26 -4.23 7.53 7.55
N ASN A 27 -4.31 6.45 6.78
CA ASN A 27 -5.46 6.13 5.95
C ASN A 27 -5.52 4.62 5.61
N PRO A 28 -6.16 3.79 6.46
CA PRO A 28 -6.25 2.35 6.25
C PRO A 28 -7.11 1.94 5.05
N ASP A 29 -7.91 2.86 4.50
CA ASP A 29 -8.80 2.60 3.36
C ASP A 29 -8.28 3.24 2.05
N ALA A 30 -7.05 3.78 2.04
CA ALA A 30 -6.45 4.34 0.83
C ALA A 30 -6.25 3.28 -0.27
N GLU A 31 -6.55 3.66 -1.52
CA GLU A 31 -6.17 2.86 -2.70
C GLU A 31 -4.65 2.95 -2.90
N VAL A 32 -4.01 1.80 -3.11
CA VAL A 32 -2.60 1.67 -3.46
C VAL A 32 -2.52 1.20 -4.92
N VAL A 33 -1.84 1.99 -5.75
CA VAL A 33 -1.58 1.67 -7.15
C VAL A 33 -0.07 1.54 -7.35
N SER A 34 0.42 0.31 -7.57
CA SER A 34 1.82 0.07 -7.92
C SER A 34 2.00 -0.04 -9.42
N VAL A 35 2.93 0.75 -9.96
CA VAL A 35 3.27 0.84 -11.39
C VAL A 35 4.77 0.63 -11.60
N CYS A 36 5.16 0.34 -12.84
CA CYS A 36 6.55 0.07 -13.21
C CYS A 36 6.87 0.58 -14.62
N ASP A 37 8.07 0.28 -15.14
CA ASP A 37 8.45 0.58 -16.53
C ASP A 37 7.64 -0.26 -17.55
N GLY A 38 7.19 -1.44 -17.12
CA GLY A 38 6.30 -2.32 -17.88
C GLY A 38 4.82 -1.90 -17.82
N PRO A 39 3.95 -2.59 -18.59
CA PRO A 39 2.52 -2.25 -18.67
C PRO A 39 1.70 -2.71 -17.45
N ASP A 40 2.29 -3.54 -16.59
CA ASP A 40 1.61 -4.17 -15.47
C ASP A 40 1.31 -3.17 -14.35
N VAL A 41 0.15 -3.35 -13.71
CA VAL A 41 -0.32 -2.50 -12.61
C VAL A 41 -0.93 -3.38 -11.52
N ILE A 42 -0.57 -3.13 -10.26
CA ILE A 42 -1.24 -3.72 -9.10
C ILE A 42 -2.14 -2.66 -8.47
N ARG A 43 -3.41 -2.98 -8.30
CA ARG A 43 -4.39 -2.15 -7.58
C ARG A 43 -4.90 -2.92 -6.38
N THR A 44 -4.86 -2.29 -5.22
CA THR A 44 -5.31 -2.86 -3.95
C THR A 44 -5.59 -1.74 -2.95
N THR A 45 -5.88 -2.07 -1.71
CA THR A 45 -6.05 -1.12 -0.61
C THR A 45 -5.03 -1.38 0.49
N VAL A 46 -4.78 -0.38 1.34
CA VAL A 46 -3.93 -0.55 2.52
C VAL A 46 -4.44 -1.68 3.43
N ARG A 47 -5.76 -1.77 3.61
CA ARG A 47 -6.44 -2.83 4.39
C ARG A 47 -6.16 -4.24 3.87
N GLU A 48 -6.17 -4.44 2.55
CA GLU A 48 -5.84 -5.74 1.94
C GLU A 48 -4.34 -6.07 2.05
N LEU A 49 -3.49 -5.05 1.99
CA LEU A 49 -2.04 -5.22 2.09
C LEU A 49 -1.55 -5.52 3.51
N LEU A 50 -2.32 -5.16 4.54
CA LEU A 50 -1.95 -5.32 5.94
C LEU A 50 -3.15 -5.79 6.79
N PRO A 51 -3.60 -7.05 6.61
CA PRO A 51 -4.72 -7.58 7.36
C PRO A 51 -4.37 -7.70 8.86
N GLY A 52 -5.31 -7.32 9.73
CA GLY A 52 -5.11 -7.37 11.18
C GLY A 52 -4.03 -6.40 11.67
N ALA A 53 -3.80 -5.30 10.95
CA ALA A 53 -2.83 -4.28 11.34
C ALA A 53 -3.09 -3.76 12.76
N PHE A 54 -2.00 -3.60 13.51
CA PHE A 54 -2.02 -2.78 14.72
C PHE A 54 -2.09 -1.30 14.31
N GLY A 55 -2.89 -0.49 15.01
CA GLY A 55 -3.00 0.94 14.73
C GLY A 55 -3.76 1.71 15.81
N PRO A 56 -4.17 2.95 15.52
CA PRO A 56 -4.86 3.82 16.49
C PRO A 56 -6.08 3.18 17.17
N ALA A 57 -6.80 2.31 16.45
CA ALA A 57 -7.95 1.57 16.99
C ALA A 57 -7.60 0.55 18.08
N ASN A 58 -6.33 0.15 18.23
CA ASN A 58 -5.87 -0.81 19.25
C ASN A 58 -5.29 -0.13 20.50
N LEU A 59 -5.17 1.20 20.49
CA LEU A 59 -4.61 1.99 21.59
C LEU A 59 -5.68 2.66 22.47
N ALA A 60 -6.96 2.45 22.12
CA ALA A 60 -8.13 3.00 22.81
C ALA A 60 -8.56 2.14 24.01
#